data_AF-A0A341EN20-F1
#
_entry.id   AF-A0A341EN20-F1
#
_cell.length_a   1.000
_cell.length_b   1.000
_cell.length_c   1.000
_cell.angle_alpha   90.00
_cell.angle_beta   90.00
_cell.angle_gamma   90.00
#
_symmetry.space_group_name_H-M   'P 1'
#
loop_
_entity.id
_entity.type
_entity.pdbx_description
1 polymer ?
#
loop_
_entity_poly.entity_id
_entity_poly.type
_entity_poly.pdbx_seq_one_letter_code
_entity_poly.pdbx_strand_id
1 'polypeptide(L)'
;MAKVSVNLDDNLDDDSSAQKLKAMAAPLPSISKAKSSALKDAPRVQFSFTNVPKPIKEAFASEAQKRGVTQKELLYECLRAGGIDIPKAAEIDGRRR
;
A
#
# COMPACT_ATOMS: atom_id res chain seq x y z
N MET A 1 -50.28 -10.85 28.89
CA MET A 1 -48.95 -10.74 28.28
C MET A 1 -49.13 -10.77 26.77
N ALA A 2 -48.91 -9.63 26.11
CA ALA A 2 -49.03 -9.55 24.65
C ALA A 2 -47.84 -10.31 24.03
N LYS A 3 -48.13 -11.40 23.32
CA LYS A 3 -47.11 -12.13 22.55
C LYS A 3 -46.71 -11.26 21.37
N VAL A 4 -45.52 -10.67 21.45
CA VAL A 4 -44.89 -10.00 20.30
C VAL A 4 -44.33 -11.10 19.40
N SER A 5 -45.00 -11.38 18.29
CA SER A 5 -44.50 -12.25 17.23
C SER A 5 -43.59 -11.43 16.33
N VAL A 6 -42.28 -11.68 16.40
CA VAL A 6 -41.31 -11.13 15.46
C VAL A 6 -41.16 -12.14 14.33
N ASN A 7 -41.57 -11.78 13.12
CA ASN A 7 -41.28 -12.57 11.93
C ASN A 7 -39.82 -12.32 11.53
N LEU A 8 -38.94 -13.27 11.89
CA LEU A 8 -37.59 -13.37 11.33
C LEU A 8 -37.66 -14.24 10.07
N ASP A 9 -38.26 -13.71 9.00
CA ASP A 9 -38.02 -14.27 7.67
C ASP A 9 -36.68 -13.70 7.18
N ASP A 10 -35.59 -14.42 7.45
CA ASP A 10 -34.26 -14.18 6.88
C ASP A 10 -34.23 -14.63 5.41
N ASN A 11 -35.07 -14.02 4.58
CA ASN A 11 -34.94 -14.15 3.13
C ASN A 11 -34.05 -13.01 2.62
N LEU A 12 -32.76 -13.07 2.99
CA LEU A 12 -31.73 -12.09 2.63
C LEU A 12 -30.98 -12.49 1.34
N ASP A 13 -31.64 -13.18 0.41
CA ASP A 13 -31.13 -13.44 -0.95
C ASP A 13 -31.44 -12.29 -1.92
N ASP A 14 -31.48 -11.05 -1.43
CA ASP A 14 -31.68 -9.88 -2.29
C ASP A 14 -30.31 -9.30 -2.67
N ASP A 15 -29.89 -9.55 -3.92
CA ASP A 15 -28.70 -8.99 -4.58
C ASP A 15 -28.63 -7.45 -4.44
N SER A 16 -29.77 -6.78 -4.22
CA SER A 16 -29.89 -5.36 -3.89
C SER A 16 -29.08 -4.95 -2.65
N SER A 17 -29.06 -5.79 -1.61
CA SER A 17 -28.31 -5.55 -0.38
C SER A 17 -26.81 -5.65 -0.61
N ALA A 18 -26.37 -6.67 -1.36
CA ALA A 18 -24.98 -6.84 -1.78
C ALA A 18 -24.51 -5.70 -2.68
N GLN A 19 -25.36 -5.21 -3.59
CA GLN A 19 -25.07 -4.04 -4.42
C GLN A 19 -24.93 -2.75 -3.61
N LYS A 20 -25.79 -2.52 -2.60
CA LYS A 20 -25.67 -1.37 -1.68
C LYS A 20 -24.39 -1.44 -0.86
N LEU A 21 -24.06 -2.59 -0.29
CA LEU A 21 -22.82 -2.78 0.46
C LEU A 21 -21.59 -2.58 -0.43
N LYS A 22 -21.64 -3.06 -1.69
CA LYS A 22 -20.59 -2.83 -2.69
C LYS A 22 -20.46 -1.37 -3.09
N ALA A 23 -21.56 -0.63 -3.18
CA ALA A 23 -21.57 0.81 -3.46
C ALA A 23 -21.01 1.62 -2.28
N MET A 24 -21.34 1.23 -1.05
CA MET A 24 -20.82 1.87 0.17
C MET A 24 -19.34 1.56 0.43
N ALA A 25 -18.88 0.36 0.03
CA ALA A 25 -17.49 -0.06 0.14
C ALA A 25 -16.64 0.32 -1.08
N ALA A 26 -17.24 0.83 -2.17
CA ALA A 26 -16.53 1.26 -3.38
C ALA A 26 -15.36 2.23 -3.17
N PRO A 27 -15.42 3.22 -2.24
CA PRO A 27 -14.28 4.10 -1.98
C PRO A 27 -13.19 3.44 -1.12
N LEU A 28 -13.45 2.28 -0.51
CA LEU A 28 -12.51 1.60 0.37
C LEU A 28 -11.77 0.49 -0.40
N PRO A 29 -10.43 0.44 -0.31
CA PRO A 29 -9.67 -0.64 -0.94
C PRO A 29 -10.01 -1.99 -0.30
N SER A 30 -10.05 -3.06 -1.11
CA SER A 30 -10.19 -4.43 -0.60
C SER A 30 -9.08 -4.76 0.39
N ILE A 31 -9.32 -5.69 1.32
CA ILE A 31 -8.34 -6.09 2.35
C ILE A 31 -6.96 -6.45 1.73
N SER A 32 -6.97 -7.13 0.58
CA SER A 32 -5.77 -7.46 -0.19
C SER A 32 -5.03 -6.25 -0.79
N LYS A 33 -5.74 -5.18 -1.11
CA LYS A 33 -5.20 -3.94 -1.71
C LYS A 33 -4.97 -2.83 -0.68
N ALA A 34 -5.50 -2.98 0.54
CA ALA A 34 -5.42 -1.97 1.59
C ALA A 34 -3.97 -1.58 1.92
N LYS A 35 -3.05 -2.56 1.95
CA LYS A 35 -1.62 -2.29 2.20
C LYS A 35 -0.98 -1.47 1.08
N SER A 36 -1.22 -1.84 -0.18
CA SER A 36 -0.62 -1.14 -1.32
C SER A 36 -1.24 0.24 -1.55
N SER A 37 -2.55 0.41 -1.34
CA SER A 37 -3.20 1.72 -1.39
C SER A 37 -2.72 2.62 -0.26
N ALA A 38 -2.61 2.12 0.98
CA ALA A 38 -2.10 2.91 2.10
C ALA A 38 -0.66 3.39 1.84
N LEU A 39 0.20 2.55 1.25
CA LEU A 39 1.55 2.94 0.87
C LEU A 39 1.59 3.98 -0.26
N LYS A 40 0.63 3.92 -1.21
CA LYS A 40 0.52 4.91 -2.30
C LYS A 40 -0.01 6.25 -1.81
N ASP A 41 -0.93 6.25 -0.85
CA ASP A 41 -1.61 7.44 -0.31
C ASP A 41 -0.86 8.08 0.88
N ALA A 42 0.10 7.36 1.47
CA ALA A 42 0.90 7.88 2.58
C ALA A 42 1.62 9.19 2.21
N PRO A 43 1.72 10.14 3.17
CA PRO A 43 2.44 11.38 2.96
C PRO A 43 3.89 11.09 2.61
N ARG A 44 4.33 11.56 1.43
CA ARG A 44 5.67 11.33 0.92
C ARG A 44 6.66 12.19 1.67
N VAL A 45 7.35 11.61 2.66
CA VAL A 45 8.49 12.26 3.29
C VAL A 45 9.68 12.17 2.34
N GLN A 46 10.27 13.31 1.99
CA GLN A 46 11.52 13.36 1.25
C GLN A 46 12.63 12.78 2.14
N PHE A 47 13.07 11.55 1.84
CA PHE A 47 14.30 11.04 2.41
C PHE A 47 15.45 11.83 1.80
N SER A 48 16.02 12.74 2.57
CA SER A 48 17.14 13.56 2.14
C SER A 48 18.44 12.95 2.67
N PHE A 49 19.42 12.78 1.78
CA PHE A 49 20.77 12.38 2.17
C PHE A 49 21.55 13.54 2.80
N THR A 50 20.91 14.63 3.24
CA THR A 50 21.61 15.86 3.69
C THR A 50 22.64 15.55 4.77
N ASN A 51 22.26 14.74 5.75
CA ASN A 51 23.09 14.39 6.90
C ASN A 51 24.04 13.19 6.67
N VAL A 52 24.01 12.57 5.48
CA VAL A 52 24.92 11.46 5.18
C VAL A 52 26.30 12.01 4.78
N PRO A 53 27.41 11.47 5.26
CA PRO A 53 28.75 11.86 4.81
C PRO A 53 28.93 11.73 3.30
N LYS A 54 29.65 12.67 2.68
CA LYS A 54 29.92 12.66 1.22
C LYS A 54 30.47 11.33 0.70
N PRO A 55 31.44 10.66 1.36
CA PRO A 55 32.00 9.41 0.85
C PRO A 55 30.95 8.29 0.71
N ILE A 56 30.00 8.25 1.65
CA ILE A 56 28.92 7.25 1.63
C ILE A 56 27.96 7.55 0.48
N LYS A 57 27.63 8.82 0.22
CA LYS A 57 26.78 9.19 -0.93
C LYS A 57 27.42 8.81 -2.25
N GLU A 58 28.71 9.04 -2.40
CA GLU A 58 29.47 8.73 -3.61
C GLU A 58 29.57 7.23 -3.84
N ALA A 59 29.87 6.46 -2.77
CA ALA A 59 29.87 5.00 -2.83
C ALA A 59 28.49 4.47 -3.26
N PHE A 60 27.42 4.98 -2.65
CA PHE A 60 26.04 4.57 -2.95
C PHE A 60 25.61 4.93 -4.37
N ALA A 61 25.99 6.12 -4.85
CA ALA A 61 25.76 6.54 -6.23
C ALA A 61 26.51 5.65 -7.23
N SER A 62 27.76 5.30 -6.93
CA SER A 62 28.57 4.43 -7.78
C SER A 62 27.99 3.01 -7.86
N GLU A 63 27.47 2.49 -6.75
CA GLU A 63 26.86 1.17 -6.71
C GLU A 63 25.54 1.13 -7.49
N ALA A 64 24.70 2.16 -7.33
CA ALA A 64 23.46 2.29 -8.08
C ALA A 64 23.73 2.34 -9.59
N GLN A 65 24.75 3.11 -9.99
CA GLN A 65 25.16 3.21 -11.38
C GLN A 65 25.71 1.90 -11.95
N LYS A 66 26.52 1.16 -11.18
CA LYS A 66 27.02 -0.17 -11.58
C LYS A 66 25.90 -1.18 -11.83
N ARG A 67 24.83 -1.11 -11.04
CA ARG A 67 23.66 -1.98 -11.16
C ARG A 67 22.62 -1.48 -12.16
N GLY A 68 22.78 -0.27 -12.71
CA GLY A 68 21.83 0.34 -13.63
C GLY A 68 20.49 0.70 -12.99
N VAL A 69 20.45 0.85 -11.66
CA VAL A 69 19.24 1.19 -10.89
C VAL A 69 19.33 2.61 -10.36
N THR A 70 18.19 3.19 -10.01
CA THR A 70 18.18 4.48 -9.30
C THR A 70 18.67 4.29 -7.86
N GLN A 71 19.26 5.35 -7.26
CA GLN A 71 19.68 5.32 -5.86
C GLN A 71 18.52 4.96 -4.90
N LYS A 72 17.29 5.34 -5.26
CA LYS A 72 16.10 5.02 -4.48
C LYS A 72 15.75 3.52 -4.54
N GLU A 73 15.89 2.90 -5.71
CA GLU A 73 15.68 1.46 -5.87
C GLU A 73 16.75 0.65 -5.14
N LEU A 74 18.01 1.07 -5.23
CA LEU A 74 19.09 0.47 -4.47
C LEU A 74 18.82 0.55 -2.96
N LEU A 75 18.35 1.69 -2.47
CA LEU A 75 17.95 1.83 -1.06
C LEU A 75 16.85 0.84 -0.68
N TYR A 76 15.81 0.68 -1.50
CA TYR A 76 14.77 -0.31 -1.24
C TYR A 76 15.29 -1.74 -1.27
N GLU A 77 16.25 -2.07 -2.13
CA GLU A 77 16.92 -3.37 -2.11
C GLU A 77 17.69 -3.59 -0.81
N CYS A 78 18.48 -2.60 -0.36
CA CYS A 78 19.21 -2.69 0.91
C CYS A 78 18.26 -2.86 2.10
N LEU A 79 17.13 -2.14 2.13
CA LEU A 79 16.14 -2.25 3.20
C LEU A 79 15.42 -3.61 3.18
N ARG A 80 15.14 -4.17 1.99
CA ARG A 80 14.61 -5.54 1.87
C ARG A 80 15.62 -6.59 2.35
N ALA A 81 16.89 -6.43 2.00
CA ALA A 81 17.96 -7.29 2.49
C ALA A 81 18.10 -7.20 4.03
N GLY A 82 17.79 -6.04 4.60
CA GLY A 82 17.68 -5.83 6.05
C GLY A 82 16.42 -6.40 6.71
N GLY A 83 15.57 -7.11 5.96
CA GLY A 83 14.37 -7.77 6.50
C GLY A 83 13.11 -6.90 6.53
N ILE A 84 13.13 -5.70 5.94
CA ILE A 84 11.93 -4.86 5.83
C ILE A 84 11.09 -5.33 4.65
N ASP A 85 9.83 -5.68 4.92
CA ASP A 85 8.85 -6.05 3.89
C ASP A 85 8.39 -4.83 3.08
N ILE A 86 9.20 -4.46 2.08
CA ILE A 86 8.91 -3.36 1.15
C ILE A 86 8.47 -3.96 -0.19
N PRO A 87 7.25 -3.65 -0.67
CA PRO A 87 6.76 -4.11 -1.95
C PRO A 87 7.68 -3.74 -3.13
N LYS A 88 7.46 -4.37 -4.29
CA LYS A 88 8.24 -4.07 -5.49
C LYS A 88 8.01 -2.62 -5.93
N ALA A 89 9.01 -2.00 -6.54
CA ALA A 89 8.91 -0.61 -7.00
C ALA A 89 7.69 -0.38 -7.92
N ALA A 90 7.34 -1.36 -8.75
CA ALA A 90 6.17 -1.34 -9.61
C ALA A 90 4.83 -1.21 -8.86
N GLU A 91 4.76 -1.68 -7.62
CA GLU A 91 3.55 -1.65 -6.79
C GLU A 91 3.44 -0.37 -5.96
N ILE A 92 4.59 0.27 -5.65
CA ILE A 92 4.68 1.50 -4.85
C ILE A 92 4.67 2.75 -5.72
N ASP A 93 4.93 2.63 -7.03
CA ASP A 93 4.92 3.78 -7.94
C ASP A 93 3.52 4.42 -8.04
N GLY A 94 3.31 5.46 -7.25
CA GLY A 94 2.05 6.21 -7.21
C GLY A 94 1.77 7.04 -8.46
N ARG A 95 2.62 7.00 -9.49
CA ARG A 95 2.27 7.52 -10.83
C ARG A 95 1.38 6.55 -11.61
N ARG A 96 1.41 5.25 -11.28
CA ARG A 96 0.52 4.22 -11.83
C ARG A 96 -0.65 4.03 -10.86
N ARG A 97 -1.67 4.88 -11.00
CA ARG A 97 -2.96 4.72 -10.30
C ARG A 97 -3.79 3.68 -11.02
#